data_AF-A0A2K9NPH1-F1
#
_entry.id   AF-A0A2K9NPH1-F1
#
_cell.length_a   1.000
_cell.length_b   1.000
_cell.length_c   1.000
_cell.angle_alpha   90.00
_cell.angle_beta   90.00
_cell.angle_gamma   90.00
#
_symmetry.space_group_name_H-M   'P 1'
#
loop_
_entity.id
_entity.type
_entity.pdbx_description
1 polymer ?
#
loop_
_entity_poly.entity_id
_entity_poly.type
_entity_poly.pdbx_seq_one_letter_code
_entity_poly.pdbx_strand_id
1 'polypeptide(L)'
;MKAVLFFMFLSLTVTSVFAQSKKDVLPENNFCSPIIDSKKYLTNDFHSNYPRRVKFECTYQCKANGKMQTIMAVSDVTIHSMDDDATNVVCQGVMVKKVSWGYDFDKVVPFYAYMTSMPEIKAWAFDNISLNPKINSLEVANLQKLKQDLYQVAASFIMAGNNGGAATAHFTEAGKRLSAIGDQLPGKTTLLDETIKQIVVNRGAGKLGNTADSLVNTVISSAAGWRIPSHQF
;
A
#
# COMPACT_ATOMS: atom_id res chain seq x y z
N MET A 1 40.61 -13.32 -69.49
CA MET A 1 40.56 -13.02 -68.04
C MET A 1 39.50 -11.96 -67.80
N LYS A 2 38.29 -12.34 -67.38
CA LYS A 2 37.29 -11.43 -66.82
C LYS A 2 36.54 -12.20 -65.73
N ALA A 3 36.85 -11.87 -64.48
CA ALA A 3 36.18 -12.42 -63.31
C ALA A 3 34.89 -11.63 -63.08
N VAL A 4 33.75 -12.32 -63.07
CA VAL A 4 32.44 -11.75 -62.75
C VAL A 4 32.18 -12.06 -61.28
N LEU A 5 32.23 -11.04 -60.42
CA LEU A 5 31.89 -11.11 -59.01
C LEU A 5 30.36 -11.01 -58.87
N PHE A 6 29.74 -12.07 -58.37
CA PHE A 6 28.31 -12.13 -58.08
C PHE A 6 28.09 -11.62 -56.63
N PHE A 7 27.55 -10.42 -56.49
CA PHE A 7 27.17 -9.86 -55.18
C PHE A 7 25.83 -10.44 -54.73
N MET A 8 25.86 -11.28 -53.70
CA MET A 8 24.68 -11.85 -53.06
C MET A 8 24.15 -10.86 -52.02
N PHE A 9 23.09 -10.12 -52.34
CA PHE A 9 22.36 -9.25 -51.41
C PHE A 9 21.39 -10.11 -50.59
N LEU A 10 21.80 -10.51 -49.39
CA LEU A 10 20.95 -11.20 -48.42
C LEU A 10 20.14 -10.15 -47.63
N SER A 11 18.91 -9.92 -48.06
CA SER A 11 17.92 -9.06 -47.39
C SER A 11 17.45 -9.71 -46.08
N LEU A 12 18.10 -9.36 -44.96
CA LEU A 12 17.60 -9.65 -43.61
C LEU A 12 16.42 -8.72 -43.29
N THR A 13 15.20 -9.20 -43.54
CA THR A 13 13.99 -8.59 -42.99
C THR A 13 13.91 -8.90 -41.50
N VAL A 14 14.29 -7.93 -40.67
CA VAL A 14 14.08 -7.97 -39.23
C VAL A 14 12.59 -7.76 -38.98
N THR A 15 11.84 -8.84 -38.81
CA THR A 15 10.48 -8.77 -38.27
C THR A 15 10.58 -8.46 -36.78
N SER A 16 10.41 -7.19 -36.43
CA SER A 16 10.22 -6.75 -35.06
C SER A 16 8.94 -7.39 -34.53
N VAL A 17 9.08 -8.46 -33.74
CA VAL A 17 8.00 -9.04 -32.96
C VAL A 17 7.61 -8.01 -31.90
N PHE A 18 6.58 -7.21 -32.17
CA PHE A 18 5.89 -6.45 -31.14
C PHE A 18 5.28 -7.44 -30.16
N ALA A 19 5.94 -7.62 -29.02
CA ALA A 19 5.37 -8.33 -27.88
C ALA A 19 4.10 -7.58 -27.46
N GLN A 20 2.94 -8.11 -27.87
CA GLN A 20 1.66 -7.70 -27.31
C GLN A 20 1.73 -7.98 -25.80
N SER A 21 1.91 -6.92 -25.03
CA SER A 21 1.69 -6.90 -23.59
C SER A 21 0.32 -7.56 -23.33
N LYS A 22 0.35 -8.75 -22.72
CA LYS A 22 -0.86 -9.37 -22.18
C LYS A 22 -1.47 -8.33 -21.24
N LYS A 23 -2.69 -7.88 -21.51
CA LYS A 23 -3.48 -7.14 -20.52
C LYS A 23 -3.53 -8.01 -19.28
N ASP A 24 -2.78 -7.63 -18.25
CA ASP A 24 -2.81 -8.29 -16.96
C ASP A 24 -4.22 -8.13 -16.40
N VAL A 25 -5.03 -9.18 -16.59
CA VAL A 25 -6.38 -9.23 -16.05
C VAL A 25 -6.24 -9.27 -14.54
N LEU A 26 -6.72 -8.22 -13.87
CA LEU A 26 -6.76 -8.19 -12.42
C LEU A 26 -7.48 -9.44 -11.88
N PRO A 27 -6.84 -10.20 -10.99
CA PRO A 27 -7.32 -11.51 -10.57
C PRO A 27 -8.65 -11.41 -9.82
N GLU A 28 -8.85 -10.35 -9.03
CA GLU A 28 -9.97 -10.21 -8.11
C GLU A 28 -10.54 -8.79 -8.10
N ASN A 29 -11.79 -8.65 -7.65
CA ASN A 29 -12.34 -7.34 -7.29
C ASN A 29 -11.52 -6.77 -6.14
N ASN A 30 -11.45 -5.44 -6.06
CA ASN A 30 -10.82 -4.64 -5.00
C ASN A 30 -9.29 -4.53 -5.10
N PHE A 31 -8.72 -5.00 -6.21
CA PHE A 31 -7.30 -4.89 -6.51
C PHE A 31 -7.01 -3.79 -7.52
N CYS A 32 -5.79 -3.30 -7.46
CA CYS A 32 -5.21 -2.37 -8.41
C CYS A 32 -3.88 -2.93 -8.96
N SER A 33 -3.57 -2.56 -10.19
CA SER A 33 -2.31 -2.89 -10.86
C SER A 33 -1.80 -1.67 -11.65
N PRO A 34 -0.51 -1.33 -11.56
CA PRO A 34 0.07 -0.23 -12.32
C PRO A 34 0.11 -0.54 -13.82
N ILE A 35 -0.05 0.51 -14.63
CA ILE A 35 0.32 0.49 -16.05
C ILE A 35 1.82 0.82 -16.13
N ILE A 36 2.64 -0.14 -16.60
CA ILE A 36 4.11 -0.12 -16.46
C ILE A 36 4.76 1.13 -17.07
N ASP A 37 4.27 1.58 -18.22
CA ASP A 37 4.80 2.69 -19.00
C ASP A 37 4.15 4.05 -18.67
N SER A 38 3.34 4.12 -17.60
CA SER A 38 2.60 5.34 -17.23
C SER A 38 3.34 6.27 -16.28
N LYS A 39 4.50 5.85 -15.74
CA LYS A 39 5.24 6.64 -14.75
C LYS A 39 5.71 7.97 -15.34
N LYS A 40 5.40 9.07 -14.65
CA LYS A 40 5.88 10.40 -15.02
C LYS A 40 6.40 11.17 -13.81
N TYR A 41 7.61 11.70 -13.91
CA TYR A 41 8.19 12.52 -12.85
C TYR A 41 7.49 13.88 -12.77
N LEU A 42 7.10 14.26 -11.55
CA LEU A 42 6.55 15.58 -11.25
C LEU A 42 7.65 16.49 -10.71
N THR A 43 8.45 15.98 -9.77
CA THR A 43 9.63 16.66 -9.22
C THR A 43 10.73 15.65 -8.95
N ASN A 44 11.90 15.86 -9.55
CA ASN A 44 13.08 15.06 -9.29
C ASN A 44 14.35 15.87 -9.64
N ASP A 45 15.23 16.09 -8.67
CA ASP A 45 16.55 16.66 -8.91
C ASP A 45 17.59 15.53 -8.99
N PHE A 46 17.92 15.11 -10.22
CA PHE A 46 18.91 14.08 -10.52
C PHE A 46 20.36 14.44 -10.15
N HIS A 47 20.63 15.70 -9.81
CA HIS A 47 21.96 16.17 -9.44
C HIS A 47 22.15 16.33 -7.92
N SER A 48 21.05 16.27 -7.15
CA SER A 48 21.10 16.33 -5.70
C SER A 48 21.69 15.05 -5.09
N ASN A 49 22.49 15.21 -4.02
CA ASN A 49 22.97 14.09 -3.21
C ASN A 49 21.83 13.48 -2.39
N TYR A 50 22.01 12.23 -1.94
CA TYR A 50 21.10 11.60 -0.99
C TYR A 50 21.23 12.22 0.43
N PRO A 51 20.14 12.28 1.22
CA PRO A 51 18.78 11.91 0.86
C PRO A 51 18.09 12.97 -0.02
N ARG A 52 17.27 12.52 -0.97
CA ARG A 52 16.49 13.40 -1.85
C ARG A 52 15.04 12.96 -1.95
N ARG A 53 14.14 13.88 -2.29
CA ARG A 53 12.70 13.64 -2.39
C ARG A 53 12.28 13.58 -3.84
N VAL A 54 11.59 12.53 -4.23
CA VAL A 54 11.13 12.30 -5.61
C VAL A 54 9.62 12.18 -5.62
N LYS A 55 8.98 12.94 -6.52
CA LYS A 55 7.54 12.82 -6.78
C LYS A 55 7.30 12.37 -8.20
N PHE A 56 6.45 11.37 -8.36
CA PHE A 56 6.05 10.86 -9.65
C PHE A 56 4.59 10.42 -9.62
N GLU A 57 3.91 10.55 -10.75
CA GLU A 57 2.57 10.05 -10.96
C GLU A 57 2.61 8.72 -11.72
N CYS A 58 1.67 7.83 -11.43
CA CYS A 58 1.45 6.59 -12.15
C CYS A 58 -0.04 6.39 -12.41
N THR A 59 -0.35 5.70 -13.50
CA THR A 59 -1.70 5.28 -13.84
C THR A 59 -1.93 3.84 -13.41
N TYR A 60 -3.04 3.59 -12.75
CA TYR A 60 -3.44 2.29 -12.22
C TYR A 60 -4.74 1.84 -12.83
N GLN A 61 -4.83 0.56 -13.16
CA GLN A 61 -6.07 -0.11 -13.43
C GLN A 61 -6.57 -0.74 -12.13
N CYS A 62 -7.78 -0.42 -11.72
CA CYS A 62 -8.39 -0.92 -10.50
C CYS A 62 -9.75 -1.55 -10.80
N LYS A 63 -10.07 -2.66 -10.14
CA LYS A 63 -11.29 -3.43 -10.38
C LYS A 63 -12.24 -3.29 -9.20
N ALA A 64 -13.46 -2.83 -9.43
CA ALA A 64 -14.52 -2.77 -8.42
C ALA A 64 -15.84 -3.19 -9.05
N ASN A 65 -16.61 -4.04 -8.35
CA ASN A 65 -17.93 -4.51 -8.82
C ASN A 65 -17.90 -5.06 -10.26
N GLY A 66 -16.84 -5.80 -10.61
CA GLY A 66 -16.64 -6.36 -11.95
C GLY A 66 -16.24 -5.36 -13.04
N LYS A 67 -16.14 -4.06 -12.73
CA LYS A 67 -15.75 -3.00 -13.67
C LYS A 67 -14.30 -2.58 -13.43
N MET A 68 -13.59 -2.36 -14.54
CA MET A 68 -12.25 -1.77 -14.52
C MET A 68 -12.35 -0.26 -14.58
N GLN A 69 -11.64 0.43 -13.70
CA GLN A 69 -11.50 1.88 -13.68
C GLN A 69 -10.02 2.25 -13.72
N THR A 70 -9.73 3.41 -14.29
CA THR A 70 -8.36 3.93 -14.38
C THR A 70 -8.21 5.08 -13.40
N ILE A 71 -7.16 5.05 -12.58
CA ILE A 71 -6.90 6.03 -11.53
C ILE A 71 -5.47 6.53 -11.70
N MET A 72 -5.27 7.84 -11.70
CA MET A 72 -3.95 8.44 -11.56
C MET A 72 -3.67 8.69 -10.08
N ALA A 73 -2.46 8.34 -9.64
CA ALA A 73 -2.07 8.53 -8.25
C ALA A 73 -0.61 8.98 -8.15
N VAL A 74 -0.34 9.82 -7.14
CA VAL A 74 0.97 10.42 -6.92
C VAL A 74 1.71 9.68 -5.80
N SER A 75 2.96 9.33 -6.09
CA SER A 75 3.92 8.83 -5.10
C SER A 75 4.89 9.95 -4.73
N ASP A 76 5.17 10.07 -3.43
CA ASP A 76 6.10 11.05 -2.86
C ASP A 76 7.05 10.31 -1.90
N VAL A 77 8.26 10.03 -2.36
CA VAL A 77 9.21 9.15 -1.68
C VAL A 77 10.51 9.89 -1.35
N THR A 78 11.09 9.57 -0.19
CA THR A 78 12.43 10.01 0.18
C THR A 78 13.40 8.86 -0.04
N ILE A 79 14.40 9.07 -0.88
CA ILE A 79 15.41 8.07 -1.23
C ILE A 79 16.72 8.42 -0.56
N HIS A 80 17.35 7.42 0.08
CA HIS A 80 18.59 7.58 0.85
C HIS A 80 19.80 6.92 0.17
N SER A 81 19.57 6.16 -0.89
CA SER A 81 20.62 5.41 -1.59
C SER A 81 20.24 5.15 -3.05
N MET A 82 21.20 4.66 -3.84
CA MET A 82 20.93 4.18 -5.19
C MET A 82 20.00 2.96 -5.20
N ASP A 83 20.10 2.11 -4.18
CA ASP A 83 19.22 0.94 -4.06
C ASP A 83 17.77 1.38 -3.76
N ASP A 84 17.57 2.42 -2.95
CA ASP A 84 16.26 3.04 -2.73
C ASP A 84 15.72 3.66 -4.02
N ASP A 85 16.56 4.31 -4.82
CA ASP A 85 16.15 4.89 -6.10
C ASP A 85 15.58 3.82 -7.03
N ALA A 86 16.30 2.70 -7.16
CA ALA A 86 15.87 1.59 -8.00
C ALA A 86 14.60 0.89 -7.50
N THR A 87 14.42 0.77 -6.18
CA THR A 87 13.36 -0.06 -5.58
C THR A 87 12.12 0.73 -5.14
N ASN A 88 12.28 2.00 -4.75
CA ASN A 88 11.19 2.83 -4.22
C ASN A 88 10.68 3.85 -5.25
N VAL A 89 11.48 4.21 -6.26
CA VAL A 89 11.05 5.12 -7.32
C VAL A 89 10.43 4.32 -8.47
N VAL A 90 9.44 3.49 -8.16
CA VAL A 90 8.64 2.72 -9.12
C VAL A 90 7.17 2.78 -8.70
N CYS A 91 6.24 2.59 -9.64
CA CYS A 91 4.82 2.53 -9.30
C CYS A 91 4.55 1.38 -8.33
N GLN A 92 3.74 1.59 -7.28
CA GLN A 92 3.37 0.51 -6.36
C GLN A 92 2.88 -0.74 -7.11
N GLY A 93 3.43 -1.91 -6.76
CA GLY A 93 3.14 -3.17 -7.43
C GLY A 93 4.14 -3.54 -8.53
N VAL A 94 4.95 -2.60 -9.03
CA VAL A 94 6.10 -2.94 -9.89
C VAL A 94 7.21 -3.52 -9.02
N MET A 95 7.68 -4.71 -9.40
CA MET A 95 8.83 -5.37 -8.77
C MET A 95 10.04 -5.25 -9.69
N VAL A 96 11.18 -4.91 -9.10
CA VAL A 96 12.48 -4.87 -9.78
C VAL A 96 13.38 -5.96 -9.21
N LYS A 97 14.30 -6.46 -10.04
CA LYS A 97 15.32 -7.42 -9.64
C LYS A 97 16.72 -6.86 -9.88
N LYS A 98 17.66 -7.24 -9.02
CA LYS A 98 19.07 -6.91 -9.19
C LYS A 98 19.68 -7.81 -10.27
N VAL A 99 20.40 -7.21 -11.20
CA VAL A 99 21.13 -7.87 -12.29
C VAL A 99 22.59 -7.39 -12.28
N SER A 100 23.47 -8.05 -13.03
CA SER A 100 24.92 -7.79 -12.98
C SER A 100 25.32 -6.34 -13.30
N TRP A 101 24.47 -5.57 -13.98
CA TRP A 101 24.72 -4.19 -14.40
C TRP A 101 23.79 -3.16 -13.73
N GLY A 102 22.94 -3.57 -12.78
CA GLY A 102 22.00 -2.65 -12.11
C GLY A 102 20.70 -3.32 -11.67
N TYR A 103 19.59 -2.68 -11.97
CA TYR A 103 18.24 -3.15 -11.66
C TYR A 103 17.40 -3.21 -12.94
N ASP A 104 16.62 -4.27 -13.09
CA ASP A 104 15.74 -4.49 -14.22
C ASP A 104 14.32 -4.82 -13.74
N PHE A 105 13.34 -4.63 -14.62
CA PHE A 105 11.96 -5.03 -14.37
C PHE A 105 11.88 -6.54 -14.13
N ASP A 106 11.16 -6.94 -13.08
CA ASP A 106 10.85 -8.35 -12.81
C ASP A 106 9.42 -8.67 -13.24
N LYS A 107 8.44 -8.05 -12.59
CA LYS A 107 7.01 -8.32 -12.79
C LYS A 107 6.14 -7.24 -12.17
N VAL A 108 4.84 -7.31 -12.47
CA VAL A 108 3.80 -6.56 -11.76
C VAL A 108 3.06 -7.47 -10.81
N VAL A 109 2.86 -7.02 -9.58
CA VAL A 109 2.08 -7.69 -8.53
C VAL A 109 0.90 -6.78 -8.17
N PRO A 110 -0.34 -7.20 -8.47
CA PRO A 110 -1.52 -6.48 -8.04
C PRO A 110 -1.55 -6.32 -6.52
N PHE A 111 -2.08 -5.20 -6.04
CA PHE A 111 -2.20 -4.92 -4.62
C PHE A 111 -3.64 -4.60 -4.25
N TYR A 112 -4.00 -4.88 -2.99
CA TYR A 112 -5.31 -4.58 -2.46
C TYR A 112 -5.48 -3.07 -2.27
N ALA A 113 -6.53 -2.49 -2.87
CA ALA A 113 -6.69 -1.04 -2.99
C ALA A 113 -6.72 -0.32 -1.62
N TYR A 114 -7.24 -0.96 -0.58
CA TYR A 114 -7.27 -0.39 0.77
C TYR A 114 -5.90 -0.33 1.47
N MET A 115 -4.92 -1.11 1.01
CA MET A 115 -3.58 -1.18 1.61
C MET A 115 -2.56 -0.27 0.94
N THR A 116 -2.97 0.52 -0.05
CA THR A 116 -2.07 1.48 -0.69
C THR A 116 -1.76 2.67 0.22
N SER A 117 -0.56 3.23 0.05
CA SER A 117 -0.17 4.52 0.62
C SER A 117 -0.67 5.72 -0.20
N MET A 118 -1.14 5.49 -1.43
CA MET A 118 -1.59 6.55 -2.34
C MET A 118 -2.99 7.06 -1.96
N PRO A 119 -3.13 8.34 -1.60
CA PRO A 119 -4.42 8.88 -1.16
C PRO A 119 -5.53 8.72 -2.18
N GLU A 120 -5.23 8.84 -3.49
CA GLU A 120 -6.19 8.82 -4.59
C GLU A 120 -6.81 7.43 -4.78
N ILE A 121 -5.98 6.38 -4.82
CA ILE A 121 -6.48 4.99 -4.94
C ILE A 121 -7.23 4.59 -3.69
N LYS A 122 -6.74 4.99 -2.52
CA LYS A 122 -7.39 4.66 -1.26
C LYS A 122 -8.73 5.38 -1.13
N ALA A 123 -8.83 6.65 -1.52
CA ALA A 123 -10.09 7.39 -1.57
C ALA A 123 -11.10 6.69 -2.49
N TRP A 124 -10.67 6.39 -3.71
CA TRP A 124 -11.47 5.62 -4.67
C TRP A 124 -11.97 4.29 -4.09
N ALA A 125 -11.13 3.57 -3.34
CA ALA A 125 -11.50 2.30 -2.75
C ALA A 125 -12.67 2.46 -1.76
N PHE A 126 -12.62 3.45 -0.87
CA PHE A 126 -13.72 3.74 0.06
C PHE A 126 -15.01 4.16 -0.64
N ASP A 127 -14.91 4.83 -1.80
CA ASP A 127 -16.09 5.29 -2.55
C ASP A 127 -16.73 4.19 -3.41
N ASN A 128 -15.94 3.21 -3.87
CA ASN A 128 -16.38 2.24 -4.91
C ASN A 128 -16.43 0.79 -4.44
N ILE A 129 -15.78 0.45 -3.33
CA ILE A 129 -15.69 -0.93 -2.83
C ILE A 129 -16.37 -1.01 -1.47
N SER A 130 -17.33 -1.92 -1.30
CA SER A 130 -17.90 -2.18 0.03
C SER A 130 -16.93 -3.01 0.88
N LEU A 131 -16.60 -2.52 2.08
CA LEU A 131 -15.99 -3.32 3.15
C LEU A 131 -17.08 -4.25 3.71
N ASN A 132 -17.02 -5.52 3.32
CA ASN A 132 -17.92 -6.53 3.80
C ASN A 132 -17.16 -7.85 4.00
N PRO A 133 -16.84 -8.21 5.26
CA PRO A 133 -16.10 -9.42 5.57
C PRO A 133 -16.86 -10.71 5.21
N LYS A 134 -18.15 -10.65 4.87
CA LYS A 134 -18.89 -11.81 4.35
C LYS A 134 -18.58 -12.11 2.87
N ILE A 135 -18.07 -11.13 2.14
CA ILE A 135 -17.89 -11.18 0.68
C ILE A 135 -16.39 -11.16 0.33
N ASN A 136 -15.57 -10.49 1.14
CA ASN A 136 -14.16 -10.25 0.86
C ASN A 136 -13.26 -11.11 1.76
N SER A 137 -12.74 -12.22 1.22
CA SER A 137 -11.84 -13.13 1.93
C SER A 137 -10.55 -12.46 2.43
N LEU A 138 -10.03 -11.49 1.67
CA LEU A 138 -8.84 -10.75 2.06
C LEU A 138 -9.11 -9.80 3.23
N GLU A 139 -10.30 -9.19 3.27
CA GLU A 139 -10.73 -8.42 4.43
C GLU A 139 -10.80 -9.31 5.67
N VAL A 140 -11.36 -10.53 5.57
CA VAL A 140 -11.37 -11.49 6.68
C VAL A 140 -9.95 -11.82 7.15
N ALA A 141 -9.04 -12.10 6.22
CA ALA A 141 -7.64 -12.39 6.55
C ALA A 141 -6.96 -11.21 7.26
N ASN A 142 -7.20 -9.98 6.79
CA ASN A 142 -6.69 -8.77 7.43
C ASN A 142 -7.29 -8.55 8.82
N LEU A 143 -8.58 -8.83 9.03
CA LEU A 143 -9.23 -8.75 10.34
C LEU A 143 -8.73 -9.84 11.31
N GLN A 144 -8.43 -11.03 10.81
CA GLN A 144 -7.81 -12.10 11.62
C GLN A 144 -6.40 -11.74 12.05
N LYS A 145 -5.58 -11.18 11.15
CA LYS A 145 -4.26 -10.66 11.50
C LYS A 145 -4.37 -9.54 12.53
N LEU A 146 -5.26 -8.56 12.29
CA LEU A 146 -5.52 -7.48 13.22
C LEU A 146 -5.92 -8.01 14.61
N LYS A 147 -6.77 -9.03 14.70
CA LYS A 147 -7.11 -9.67 15.98
C LYS A 147 -5.87 -10.17 16.74
N GLN A 148 -4.95 -10.85 16.05
CA GLN A 148 -3.72 -11.36 16.65
C GLN A 148 -2.84 -10.22 17.15
N ASP A 149 -2.64 -9.20 16.30
CA ASP A 149 -1.86 -8.00 16.63
C ASP A 149 -2.45 -7.29 17.86
N LEU A 150 -3.78 -7.14 17.91
CA LEU A 150 -4.48 -6.50 19.03
C LEU A 150 -4.29 -7.26 20.34
N TYR A 151 -4.40 -8.59 20.36
CA TYR A 151 -4.17 -9.36 21.58
C TYR A 151 -2.73 -9.28 22.07
N GLN A 152 -1.75 -9.31 21.16
CA GLN A 152 -0.34 -9.21 21.52
C GLN A 152 -0.03 -7.85 22.17
N VAL A 153 -0.53 -6.76 21.56
CA VAL A 153 -0.34 -5.41 22.10
C VAL A 153 -1.14 -5.23 23.39
N ALA A 154 -2.37 -5.74 23.46
CA ALA A 154 -3.21 -5.67 24.65
C ALA A 154 -2.56 -6.34 25.86
N ALA A 155 -2.00 -7.55 25.69
CA ALA A 155 -1.28 -8.25 26.74
C ALA A 155 -0.07 -7.43 27.24
N SER A 156 0.68 -6.83 26.31
CA SER A 156 1.84 -5.97 26.63
C SER A 156 1.42 -4.73 27.43
N PHE A 157 0.30 -4.10 27.05
CA PHE A 157 -0.25 -2.95 27.78
C PHE A 157 -0.78 -3.34 29.16
N ILE A 158 -1.46 -4.47 29.31
CA ILE A 158 -1.91 -4.94 30.62
C ILE A 158 -0.72 -5.20 31.55
N MET A 159 0.35 -5.83 31.05
CA MET A 159 1.59 -6.03 31.83
C MET A 159 2.23 -4.70 32.23
N ALA A 160 2.37 -3.76 31.29
CA ALA A 160 2.92 -2.43 31.57
C ALA A 160 2.08 -1.67 32.62
N GLY A 161 0.76 -1.82 32.58
CA GLY A 161 -0.16 -1.23 33.54
C GLY A 161 -0.12 -1.86 34.94
N ASN A 162 0.41 -3.07 35.10
CA ASN A 162 0.54 -3.68 36.43
C ASN A 162 1.83 -3.28 37.18
N ASN A 163 2.72 -2.50 36.55
CA ASN A 163 4.04 -2.15 37.10
C ASN A 163 4.08 -0.92 38.04
N GLY A 164 2.93 -0.45 38.54
CA GLY A 164 2.83 0.54 39.64
C GLY A 164 3.22 2.01 39.37
N GLY A 165 3.57 2.41 38.13
CA GLY A 165 3.87 3.81 37.78
C GLY A 165 2.65 4.74 37.60
N ALA A 166 2.87 6.07 37.55
CA ALA A 166 1.79 7.07 37.45
C ALA A 166 0.91 6.98 36.17
N ALA A 167 1.41 6.39 35.08
CA ALA A 167 0.69 6.22 33.82
C ALA A 167 0.05 4.82 33.64
N THR A 168 0.11 3.96 34.67
CA THR A 168 -0.29 2.55 34.59
C THR A 168 -1.75 2.32 34.23
N ALA A 169 -2.66 3.12 34.77
CA ALA A 169 -4.09 2.99 34.52
C ALA A 169 -4.43 3.11 33.02
N HIS A 170 -3.76 4.01 32.30
CA HIS A 170 -3.97 4.21 30.87
C HIS A 170 -3.57 3.01 30.03
N PHE A 171 -2.47 2.32 30.41
CA PHE A 171 -2.05 1.09 29.74
C PHE A 171 -3.03 -0.05 30.01
N THR A 172 -3.44 -0.28 31.26
CA THR A 172 -4.43 -1.32 31.56
C THR A 172 -5.75 -1.08 30.84
N GLU A 173 -6.22 0.16 30.79
CA GLU A 173 -7.44 0.54 30.07
C GLU A 173 -7.30 0.35 28.56
N ALA A 174 -6.20 0.82 27.95
CA ALA A 174 -5.94 0.61 26.54
C ALA A 174 -5.89 -0.88 26.18
N GLY A 175 -5.21 -1.69 27.00
CA GLY A 175 -5.14 -3.13 26.79
C GLY A 175 -6.51 -3.80 26.83
N LYS A 176 -7.37 -3.44 27.80
CA LYS A 176 -8.75 -3.96 27.86
C LYS A 176 -9.56 -3.59 26.62
N ARG A 177 -9.46 -2.34 26.14
CA ARG A 177 -10.16 -1.87 24.95
C ARG A 177 -9.69 -2.58 23.67
N LEU A 178 -8.38 -2.75 23.50
CA LEU A 178 -7.81 -3.48 22.35
C LEU A 178 -8.24 -4.95 22.34
N SER A 179 -8.24 -5.62 23.50
CA SER A 179 -8.77 -6.98 23.62
C SER A 179 -10.25 -7.05 23.26
N ALA A 180 -11.07 -6.11 23.74
CA ALA A 180 -12.50 -6.08 23.43
C ALA A 180 -12.78 -5.89 21.94
N ILE A 181 -11.97 -5.09 21.24
CA ILE A 181 -12.02 -5.00 19.77
C ILE A 181 -11.64 -6.35 19.15
N GLY A 182 -10.53 -6.95 19.59
CA GLY A 182 -10.06 -8.26 19.11
C GLY A 182 -11.08 -9.39 19.29
N ASP A 183 -11.83 -9.39 20.39
CA ASP A 183 -12.87 -10.39 20.69
C ASP A 183 -14.01 -10.40 19.65
N GLN A 184 -14.33 -9.25 19.06
CA GLN A 184 -15.36 -9.15 18.02
C GLN A 184 -14.87 -9.64 16.65
N LEU A 185 -13.57 -9.55 16.38
CA LEU A 185 -13.01 -9.87 15.07
C LEU A 185 -12.89 -11.38 14.82
N PRO A 186 -12.97 -11.83 13.55
CA PRO A 186 -13.38 -11.07 12.36
C PRO A 186 -14.92 -11.00 12.20
N GLY A 187 -15.69 -11.60 13.10
CA GLY A 187 -17.13 -11.83 12.94
C GLY A 187 -18.00 -10.58 13.05
N LYS A 188 -17.56 -9.56 13.80
CA LYS A 188 -18.21 -8.26 13.98
C LYS A 188 -17.14 -7.17 14.03
N THR A 189 -17.43 -6.01 13.45
CA THR A 189 -16.49 -4.88 13.38
C THR A 189 -16.96 -3.64 14.13
N THR A 190 -18.08 -3.70 14.87
CA THR A 190 -18.72 -2.54 15.50
C THR A 190 -17.76 -1.69 16.34
N LEU A 191 -17.04 -2.29 17.29
CA LEU A 191 -16.10 -1.53 18.13
C LEU A 191 -14.91 -0.98 17.34
N LEU A 192 -14.45 -1.72 16.32
CA LEU A 192 -13.39 -1.26 15.43
C LEU A 192 -13.86 -0.03 14.63
N ASP A 193 -15.06 -0.09 14.06
CA ASP A 193 -15.65 0.94 13.22
C ASP A 193 -15.92 2.23 14.05
N GLU A 194 -16.42 2.08 15.27
CA GLU A 194 -16.60 3.18 16.23
C GLU A 194 -15.25 3.84 16.59
N THR A 195 -14.23 3.04 16.85
CA THR A 195 -12.88 3.54 17.16
C THR A 195 -12.26 4.27 15.97
N ILE A 196 -12.39 3.73 14.76
CA ILE A 196 -11.94 4.38 13.52
C ILE A 196 -12.66 5.71 13.32
N LYS A 197 -13.98 5.76 13.55
CA LYS A 197 -14.75 7.01 13.48
C LYS A 197 -14.20 8.06 14.46
N GLN A 198 -13.86 7.67 15.67
CA GLN A 198 -13.24 8.58 16.65
C GLN A 198 -11.85 9.06 16.19
N ILE A 199 -11.02 8.18 15.64
CA ILE A 199 -9.69 8.54 15.11
C ILE A 199 -9.82 9.58 13.99
N VAL A 200 -10.77 9.36 13.09
CA VAL A 200 -11.07 10.28 11.98
C VAL A 200 -11.51 11.64 12.51
N VAL A 201 -12.48 11.69 13.43
CA VAL A 201 -13.03 12.93 13.98
C VAL A 201 -11.97 13.73 14.76
N ASN A 202 -11.09 13.04 15.49
CA ASN A 202 -10.13 13.68 16.39
C ASN A 202 -8.77 13.99 15.72
N ARG A 203 -8.58 13.62 14.45
CA ARG A 203 -7.32 13.89 13.72
C ARG A 203 -7.22 15.39 13.41
N GLY A 204 -6.44 16.11 14.22
CA GLY A 204 -6.25 17.57 14.14
C GLY A 204 -6.25 18.26 15.51
N ALA A 205 -6.79 17.59 16.53
CA ALA A 205 -6.64 18.01 17.92
C ALA A 205 -5.20 17.68 18.38
N GLY A 206 -4.34 18.70 18.44
CA GLY A 206 -2.92 18.56 18.77
C GLY A 206 -2.67 17.81 20.09
N LYS A 207 -1.58 17.03 20.08
CA LYS A 207 -1.04 16.20 21.18
C LYS A 207 -2.00 15.13 21.71
N LEU A 208 -1.88 13.96 21.09
CA LEU A 208 -2.05 12.67 21.75
C LEU A 208 -1.25 12.65 23.06
N GLY A 209 -1.90 12.97 24.19
CA GLY A 209 -1.32 12.81 25.52
C GLY A 209 -1.10 11.34 25.86
N ASN A 210 -0.47 11.03 27.00
CA ASN A 210 -0.32 9.64 27.47
C ASN A 210 -1.64 9.07 28.03
N THR A 211 -2.73 9.15 27.27
CA THR A 211 -4.06 8.64 27.65
C THR A 211 -4.33 7.27 27.03
N ALA A 212 -5.30 6.53 27.58
CA ALA A 212 -5.74 5.25 27.02
C ALA A 212 -6.22 5.42 25.57
N ASP A 213 -6.97 6.49 25.27
CA ASP A 213 -7.44 6.82 23.92
C ASP A 213 -6.28 6.99 22.95
N SER A 214 -5.23 7.71 23.37
CA SER A 214 -4.06 7.91 22.52
C SER A 214 -3.38 6.58 22.17
N LEU A 215 -3.18 5.72 23.18
CA LEU A 215 -2.56 4.41 22.99
C LEU A 215 -3.39 3.54 22.05
N VAL A 216 -4.71 3.47 22.24
CA VAL A 216 -5.61 2.73 21.35
C VAL A 216 -5.57 3.30 19.94
N ASN A 217 -5.67 4.62 19.78
CA ASN A 217 -5.68 5.30 18.49
C ASN A 217 -4.38 5.08 17.72
N THR A 218 -3.23 5.11 18.38
CA THR A 218 -1.92 4.80 17.76
C THR A 218 -1.89 3.37 17.25
N VAL A 219 -2.31 2.40 18.08
CA VAL A 219 -2.32 0.99 17.69
C VAL A 219 -3.26 0.73 16.52
N ILE A 220 -4.50 1.24 16.59
CA ILE A 220 -5.49 1.06 15.53
C ILE A 220 -5.07 1.78 14.24
N SER A 221 -4.52 2.99 14.34
CA SER A 221 -4.02 3.72 13.16
C SER A 221 -2.88 2.97 12.45
N SER A 222 -2.04 2.28 13.22
CA SER A 222 -0.93 1.50 12.69
C SER A 222 -1.40 0.15 12.13
N ALA A 223 -2.18 -0.62 12.89
CA ALA A 223 -2.52 -2.01 12.55
C ALA A 223 -3.74 -2.11 11.60
N ALA A 224 -4.68 -1.17 11.71
CA ALA A 224 -5.89 -1.11 10.89
C ALA A 224 -5.91 0.09 9.94
N GLY A 225 -4.74 0.64 9.61
CA GLY A 225 -4.63 1.81 8.73
C GLY A 225 -5.32 1.64 7.38
N TRP A 226 -5.43 0.42 6.88
CA TRP A 226 -6.16 0.07 5.65
C TRP A 226 -7.68 0.31 5.74
N ARG A 227 -8.27 0.38 6.94
CA ARG A 227 -9.68 0.76 7.16
C ARG A 227 -9.89 2.25 7.45
N ILE A 228 -8.84 3.06 7.45
CA ILE A 228 -8.93 4.51 7.69
C ILE A 228 -8.96 5.27 6.35
N PRO A 229 -10.02 6.03 6.04
CA PRO A 229 -10.16 6.75 4.77
C PRO A 229 -9.07 7.80 4.56
N SER A 230 -8.35 7.80 3.43
CA SER A 230 -7.29 8.79 3.15
C SER A 230 -7.79 10.19 2.81
N HIS A 231 -9.01 10.31 2.27
CA HIS A 231 -9.55 11.58 1.73
C HIS A 231 -10.04 12.57 2.79
N GLN A 232 -9.96 12.20 4.07
CA GLN A 232 -10.27 13.10 5.19
C GLN A 232 -9.00 13.70 5.81
N PHE A 233 -7.88 13.67 5.06
CA PHE A 233 -6.56 14.15 5.46
C PHE A 233 -5.95 15.06 4.39
#